data_AF-A0A2W4UH09-F1
#
_entry.id   AF-A0A2W4UH09-F1
#
_cell.length_a   1.000
_cell.length_b   1.000
_cell.length_c   1.000
_cell.angle_alpha   90.00
_cell.angle_beta   90.00
_cell.angle_gamma   90.00
#
_symmetry.space_group_name_H-M   'P 1'
#
loop_
_entity.id
_entity.type
_entity.pdbx_description
1 polymer ?
#
loop_
_entity_poly.entity_id
_entity_poly.type
_entity_poly.pdbx_seq_one_letter_code
_entity_poly.pdbx_strand_id
1 'polypeptide(L)'
;MFVEVQFQLDEYFYHRFFAEIFLFLRKNPDVEHWQAVVLFEKRSRETDKQPPFRVLLDSPQVRCLYLEDLQDTVFDSIELSVLQLIMALLRELSEKRSVLL
;
A
#
# COMPACT_ATOMS: atom_id res chain seq x y z
N MET A 1 -8.53 -5.90 -7.80
CA MET A 1 -7.71 -5.64 -6.60
C MET A 1 -6.61 -4.69 -6.99
N PHE A 2 -6.38 -3.63 -6.22
CA PHE A 2 -5.35 -2.63 -6.44
C PHE A 2 -4.28 -2.75 -5.35
N VAL A 3 -3.01 -2.56 -5.72
CA VAL A 3 -1.89 -2.64 -4.77
C VAL A 3 -0.92 -1.52 -5.08
N GLU A 4 -0.54 -0.75 -4.08
CA GLU A 4 0.53 0.26 -4.18
C GLU A 4 1.51 0.14 -3.02
N VAL A 5 2.79 0.35 -3.30
CA VAL A 5 3.86 0.38 -2.29
C VAL A 5 4.44 1.79 -2.19
N GLN A 6 4.52 2.32 -0.98
CA GLN A 6 4.97 3.68 -0.68
C GLN A 6 6.23 3.66 0.21
N PHE A 7 7.35 4.08 -0.38
CA PHE A 7 8.66 4.21 0.29
C PHE A 7 9.02 5.67 0.61
N GLN A 8 8.30 6.61 0.02
CA GLN A 8 8.55 8.03 0.15
C GLN A 8 7.27 8.71 0.60
N LEU A 9 7.41 9.81 1.33
CA LEU A 9 6.25 10.63 1.68
C LEU A 9 5.75 11.30 0.40
N ASP A 10 4.48 11.09 0.08
CA ASP A 10 3.78 11.71 -1.05
C ASP A 10 2.50 12.36 -0.52
N GLU A 11 2.52 13.68 -0.39
CA GLU A 11 1.40 14.48 0.13
C GLU A 11 0.11 14.28 -0.66
N TYR A 12 0.21 13.92 -1.95
CA TYR A 12 -0.92 13.76 -2.85
C TYR A 12 -1.21 12.29 -3.18
N PHE A 13 -0.58 11.35 -2.47
CA PHE A 13 -0.73 9.91 -2.72
C PHE A 13 -2.20 9.50 -2.81
N TYR A 14 -2.99 9.78 -1.76
CA TYR A 14 -4.39 9.37 -1.72
C TYR A 14 -5.24 10.05 -2.80
N HIS A 15 -4.91 11.28 -3.20
CA HIS A 15 -5.59 11.97 -4.31
C HIS A 15 -5.40 11.20 -5.62
N ARG A 16 -4.15 10.88 -5.97
CA ARG A 16 -3.82 10.13 -7.18
C ARG A 16 -4.39 8.72 -7.13
N PHE A 17 -4.18 8.02 -6.02
CA PHE A 17 -4.55 6.62 -5.85
C PHE A 17 -6.06 6.40 -6.01
N PHE A 18 -6.89 7.19 -5.33
CA PHE A 18 -8.34 7.05 -5.47
C PHE A 18 -8.86 7.56 -6.83
N ALA A 19 -8.23 8.58 -7.42
CA ALA A 19 -8.58 9.03 -8.76
C ALA A 19 -8.35 7.92 -9.79
N GLU A 20 -7.23 7.20 -9.72
CA GLU A 20 -6.92 6.07 -10.61
C GLU A 20 -7.91 4.91 -10.43
N ILE A 21 -8.22 4.55 -9.18
CA ILE A 21 -9.20 3.49 -8.88
C ILE A 21 -10.57 3.85 -9.46
N PHE A 22 -11.08 5.05 -9.19
CA PHE A 22 -12.41 5.44 -9.67
C PHE A 22 -12.45 5.64 -11.18
N LEU A 23 -11.35 6.10 -11.79
CA LEU A 23 -11.23 6.14 -13.24
C LEU A 23 -11.26 4.73 -13.84
N PHE A 24 -10.64 3.76 -13.19
CA PHE A 24 -10.71 2.35 -13.60
C PHE A 24 -12.14 1.83 -13.48
N LEU A 25 -12.83 2.02 -12.35
CA LEU A 25 -14.20 1.55 -12.17
C LEU A 25 -15.15 2.17 -13.20
N ARG A 26 -14.99 3.46 -13.50
CA ARG A 26 -15.76 4.12 -14.57
C ARG A 26 -15.59 3.45 -15.93
N LYS A 27 -14.38 2.98 -16.24
CA LYS A 27 -14.07 2.29 -17.51
C LYS A 27 -14.52 0.83 -17.53
N ASN A 28 -14.82 0.24 -16.37
CA ASN A 28 -15.12 -1.17 -16.20
C ASN A 28 -16.40 -1.32 -15.36
N PRO A 29 -17.59 -1.03 -15.94
CA PRO A 29 -18.84 -0.97 -15.19
C PRO A 29 -19.28 -2.32 -14.59
N ASP A 30 -18.76 -3.44 -15.12
CA ASP A 30 -19.09 -4.80 -14.64
C ASP A 30 -18.33 -5.18 -13.36
N VAL A 31 -17.43 -4.31 -12.86
CA VAL A 31 -16.71 -4.55 -11.60
C VAL A 31 -17.65 -4.26 -10.43
N GLU A 32 -18.22 -5.33 -9.87
CA GLU A 32 -19.14 -5.24 -8.74
C GLU A 32 -18.44 -4.91 -7.41
N HIS A 33 -17.19 -5.38 -7.23
CA HIS A 33 -16.45 -5.26 -5.99
C HIS A 33 -14.99 -4.84 -6.24
N TRP A 34 -14.50 -3.90 -5.43
CA TRP A 34 -13.10 -3.49 -5.45
C TRP A 34 -12.50 -3.46 -4.06
N GLN A 35 -11.19 -3.71 -4.02
CA GLN A 35 -10.36 -3.65 -2.83
C GLN A 35 -8.99 -3.11 -3.19
N ALA A 36 -8.36 -2.43 -2.24
CA ALA A 36 -7.06 -1.83 -2.34
C ALA A 36 -6.18 -2.17 -1.13
N VAL A 37 -4.91 -2.45 -1.39
CA VAL A 37 -3.88 -2.61 -0.36
C VAL A 37 -2.80 -1.56 -0.60
N VAL A 38 -2.46 -0.80 0.44
CA VAL A 38 -1.33 0.11 0.43
C VAL A 38 -0.28 -0.43 1.41
N LEU A 39 0.93 -0.61 0.93
CA LEU A 39 2.05 -1.07 1.74
C LEU A 39 3.03 0.09 1.96
N PHE A 40 3.12 0.56 3.19
CA PHE A 40 4.09 1.58 3.59
C PHE A 40 5.36 0.94 4.14
N GLU A 41 6.51 1.56 3.90
CA GLU A 41 7.74 1.16 4.59
C GLU A 41 7.62 1.34 6.12
N LYS A 42 7.12 2.52 6.52
CA LYS A 42 6.92 2.93 7.91
C LYS A 42 5.63 3.74 8.00
N ARG A 43 4.97 3.76 9.16
CA ARG A 43 3.79 4.59 9.43
C ARG A 43 4.08 6.07 9.21
N SER A 44 5.31 6.52 9.46
CA SER A 44 5.75 7.90 9.18
C SER A 44 5.80 8.26 7.69
N ARG A 45 5.67 7.28 6.79
CA ARG A 45 5.52 7.50 5.34
C ARG A 45 4.07 7.57 4.89
N GLU A 46 3.12 7.25 5.76
CA GLU A 46 1.71 7.50 5.49
C GLU A 46 1.46 9.00 5.63
N THR A 47 1.01 9.62 4.54
CA THR A 47 0.52 11.01 4.59
C THR A 47 -0.70 11.05 5.49
N ASP A 48 -0.70 12.00 6.43
CA ASP A 48 -1.74 12.17 7.44
C ASP A 48 -3.12 11.97 6.82
N LYS A 49 -3.95 11.09 7.41
CA LYS A 49 -5.25 10.67 6.85
C LYS A 49 -6.13 11.88 6.59
N GLN A 50 -6.07 12.40 5.37
CA GLN A 50 -6.69 13.68 5.06
C GLN A 50 -8.21 13.55 5.19
N PRO A 51 -8.90 14.59 5.71
CA PRO A 51 -10.36 14.58 5.89
C PRO A 51 -11.18 14.03 4.71
N PRO A 52 -10.87 14.32 3.42
CA PRO A 52 -11.68 13.83 2.31
C PRO A 52 -11.69 12.31 2.11
N PHE A 53 -10.63 11.59 2.52
CA PHE A 53 -10.49 10.16 2.23
C PHE A 53 -10.80 9.25 3.42
N ARG A 54 -11.04 9.82 4.60
CA ARG A 54 -11.22 9.06 5.85
C ARG A 54 -12.26 7.95 5.72
N VAL A 55 -13.40 8.22 5.11
CA VAL A 55 -14.47 7.21 4.93
C VAL A 55 -13.97 6.00 4.13
N LEU A 56 -13.17 6.21 3.08
CA LEU A 56 -12.60 5.13 2.29
C LEU A 56 -11.50 4.39 3.06
N LEU A 57 -10.63 5.13 3.74
CA LEU A 57 -9.50 4.57 4.52
C LEU A 57 -9.94 3.80 5.75
N ASP A 58 -11.11 4.10 6.30
CA ASP A 58 -11.70 3.38 7.43
C ASP A 58 -12.65 2.25 6.96
N SER A 59 -12.88 2.13 5.65
CA SER A 59 -13.69 1.07 5.05
C SER A 59 -12.91 -0.25 4.94
N PRO A 60 -13.60 -1.41 4.94
CA PRO A 60 -12.94 -2.70 4.70
C PRO A 60 -12.38 -2.87 3.27
N GLN A 61 -12.67 -1.92 2.36
CA GLN A 61 -12.17 -1.98 0.99
C GLN A 61 -10.71 -1.55 0.90
N VAL A 62 -10.19 -0.78 1.87
CA VAL A 62 -8.82 -0.30 1.86
C VAL A 62 -8.08 -0.86 3.06
N ARG A 63 -6.93 -1.47 2.82
CA ARG A 63 -6.05 -1.98 3.87
C ARG A 63 -4.68 -1.31 3.77
N CYS A 64 -4.32 -0.54 4.78
CA CYS A 64 -2.95 -0.03 4.94
C CYS A 64 -2.15 -1.05 5.76
N LEU A 65 -1.04 -1.51 5.21
CA LEU A 65 -0.06 -2.39 5.83
C LEU A 65 1.26 -1.63 5.98
N TYR A 66 2.04 -1.97 7.01
CA TYR A 66 3.32 -1.32 7.29
C TYR A 66 4.41 -2.39 7.40
N LEU A 67 5.50 -2.22 6.65
CA LEU A 67 6.63 -3.14 6.66
C LEU A 67 7.35 -3.17 8.01
N GLU A 68 7.34 -2.07 8.76
CA GLU A 68 7.89 -2.02 10.11
C GLU A 68 7.15 -2.91 11.12
N ASP A 69 5.82 -3.12 10.95
CA ASP A 69 5.06 -4.04 11.81
C ASP A 69 5.45 -5.51 11.59
N LEU A 70 6.06 -5.81 10.44
CA LEU A 70 6.39 -7.17 9.99
C LEU A 70 7.82 -7.56 10.35
N GLN A 71 8.59 -6.69 10.99
CA GLN A 71 10.00 -6.92 11.37
C GLN A 71 10.14 -7.93 12.50
N ASP A 72 9.21 -7.95 13.45
CA ASP A 72 9.28 -8.80 14.65
C ASP A 72 8.40 -10.06 14.56
N THR A 73 7.76 -10.28 13.40
CA THR A 73 6.86 -11.43 13.22
C THR A 73 7.65 -12.65 12.74
N VAL A 74 7.72 -13.69 13.57
CA VAL A 74 8.14 -15.03 13.14
C VAL A 74 6.96 -15.67 12.42
N PHE A 75 7.18 -15.99 11.14
CA PHE A 75 6.14 -16.49 10.26
C PHE A 75 6.26 -18.01 10.11
N ASP A 76 5.33 -18.77 10.70
CA ASP A 76 5.39 -20.24 10.78
C ASP A 76 4.75 -20.98 9.59
N SER A 77 4.41 -20.27 8.50
CA SER A 77 3.78 -20.86 7.31
C SER A 77 4.42 -20.41 6.01
N ILE A 78 4.34 -21.28 4.99
CA ILE A 78 4.92 -21.07 3.67
C ILE A 78 4.31 -19.85 2.98
N GLU A 79 2.99 -19.63 3.12
CA GLU A 79 2.33 -18.44 2.56
C GLU A 79 2.94 -17.15 3.12
N LEU A 80 3.36 -17.18 4.37
CA LEU A 80 3.97 -16.04 5.05
C LEU A 80 5.48 -15.92 4.77
N SER A 81 6.18 -17.03 4.48
CA SER A 81 7.57 -17.01 3.97
C SER A 81 7.67 -16.37 2.59
N VAL A 82 6.67 -16.58 1.72
CA VAL A 82 6.58 -15.87 0.43
C VAL A 82 6.41 -14.37 0.66
N LEU A 83 5.61 -13.99 1.65
CA LEU A 83 5.45 -12.60 2.07
C LEU A 83 6.77 -12.01 2.58
N GLN A 84 7.54 -12.76 3.39
CA GLN A 84 8.90 -12.36 3.80
C GLN A 84 9.84 -12.16 2.60
N LEU A 85 9.80 -13.04 1.60
CA LEU A 85 10.62 -12.91 0.40
C LEU A 85 10.25 -11.66 -0.40
N ILE A 86 8.95 -11.41 -0.59
CA ILE A 86 8.46 -10.19 -1.26
C ILE A 86 8.91 -8.95 -0.48
N MET A 87 8.80 -8.97 0.86
CA MET A 87 9.27 -7.88 1.71
C MET A 87 10.77 -7.64 1.60
N ALA A 88 11.59 -8.70 1.59
CA ALA A 88 13.04 -8.61 1.45
C ALA A 88 13.43 -7.99 0.08
N LEU A 89 12.77 -8.43 -1.00
CA LEU A 89 12.97 -7.87 -2.34
C LEU A 89 12.57 -6.39 -2.39
N LEU A 90 11.44 -6.03 -1.78
CA LEU A 90 10.96 -4.65 -1.71
C LEU A 90 11.92 -3.75 -0.89
N ARG A 91 12.56 -4.27 0.17
CA ARG A 91 13.59 -3.54 0.92
C ARG A 91 14.82 -3.26 0.05
N GLU A 92 15.36 -4.27 -0.62
CA GLU A 92 16.52 -4.09 -1.51
C GLU A 92 16.24 -3.07 -2.63
N LEU A 93 15.02 -3.07 -3.18
CA LEU A 93 14.59 -2.09 -4.17
C LEU A 93 14.49 -0.68 -3.59
N SER A 94 14.03 -0.54 -2.35
CA SER A 94 13.96 0.76 -1.66
C SER A 94 15.35 1.34 -1.38
N GLU A 95 16.29 0.50 -0.94
CA GLU A 95 17.68 0.87 -0.67
C GLU A 95 18.38 1.33 -1.95
N LYS A 96 18.24 0.58 -3.05
CA LYS A 96 18.80 0.96 -4.36
C LYS A 96 18.24 2.29 -4.88
N ARG A 97 16.95 2.56 -4.65
CA ARG A 97 16.33 3.84 -5.03
C ARG A 97 16.85 5.02 -4.20
N SER A 98 17.20 4.80 -2.94
CA SER A 98 17.75 5.83 -2.06
C SER A 98 19.22 6.19 -2.36
N VAL A 99 19.95 5.33 -3.08
CA VAL A 99 21.36 5.57 -3.48
C VAL A 99 21.45 6.29 -4.84
N LEU A 100 20.33 6.38 -5.58
CA LEU A 100 20.25 6.95 -6.93
C LEU A 100 19.65 8.37 -6.97
N LEU A 101 19.40 8.98 -5.80
CA LEU A 101 19.01 10.38 -5.57
C LEU A 101 20.03 11.03 -4.64
#